data_AF-A0A5P0YS35-F1
#
_entry.id   AF-A0A5P0YS35-F1
#
_cell.length_a   1.000
_cell.length_b   1.000
_cell.length_c   1.000
_cell.angle_alpha   90.00
_cell.angle_beta   90.00
_cell.angle_gamma   90.00
#
_symmetry.space_group_name_H-M   'P 1'
#
loop_
_entity.id
_entity.type
_entity.pdbx_description
1 polymer ?
#
loop_
_entity_poly.entity_id
_entity_poly.type
_entity_poly.pdbx_seq_one_letter_code
_entity_poly.pdbx_strand_id
1 'polypeptide(L)'
;MTMTGAYLTGPALTEAVHELLEHEPELPWRGRSGYLSTGEQVARHLEATQRLMRSDPSWDPQIAVPHHGRELRNALKSTVADGQGTEDTADLAEQVIELVLRVRTGAPMIFVHRWARHPHLTLDILLEHLAAAAGVAREIGPTASN
;
A
#
# COMPACT_ATOMS: atom_id res chain seq x y z
N MET A 1 -0.45 23.91 -13.49
CA MET A 1 0.32 22.69 -13.21
C MET A 1 0.96 22.91 -11.84
N THR A 2 0.32 22.40 -10.79
CA THR A 2 0.70 22.70 -9.41
C THR A 2 0.92 21.39 -8.67
N MET A 3 2.04 20.72 -8.96
CA MET A 3 2.61 19.73 -8.05
C MET A 3 3.64 20.48 -7.19
N THR A 4 3.17 21.10 -6.13
CA THR A 4 4.03 21.55 -5.03
C THR A 4 3.28 21.34 -3.71
N GLY A 5 2.71 20.15 -3.55
CA GLY A 5 2.57 19.57 -2.22
C GLY A 5 3.94 19.01 -1.86
N ALA A 6 4.49 19.40 -0.71
CA ALA A 6 5.72 18.78 -0.20
C ALA A 6 5.55 17.25 -0.23
N TYR A 7 6.53 16.52 -0.77
CA TYR A 7 6.48 15.06 -0.78
C TYR A 7 6.58 14.56 0.66
N LEU A 8 5.42 14.33 1.29
CA LEU A 8 5.35 13.93 2.69
C LEU A 8 5.99 12.55 2.88
N THR A 9 6.89 12.49 3.86
CA THR A 9 7.63 11.28 4.25
C THR A 9 7.69 11.20 5.77
N GLY A 10 7.94 9.99 6.28
CA GLY A 10 8.14 9.77 7.72
C GLY A 10 6.98 10.28 8.58
N PRO A 11 7.27 10.91 9.74
CA PRO A 11 6.24 11.34 10.70
C PRO A 11 5.17 12.27 10.10
N ALA A 12 5.56 13.21 9.22
CA ALA A 12 4.63 14.15 8.61
C ALA A 12 3.62 13.45 7.68
N LEU A 13 4.02 12.34 7.03
CA LEU A 13 3.08 11.52 6.27
C LEU A 13 2.11 10.79 7.20
N THR A 14 2.62 10.21 8.30
CA THR A 14 1.79 9.51 9.28
C THR A 14 0.75 10.44 9.90
N GLU A 15 1.14 11.65 10.29
CA GLU A 15 0.24 12.67 10.85
C GLU A 15 -0.88 13.04 9.87
N ALA A 16 -0.53 13.31 8.60
CA ALA A 16 -1.52 13.63 7.59
C ALA A 16 -2.48 12.46 7.27
N VAL A 17 -2.01 11.21 7.33
CA VAL A 17 -2.89 10.03 7.22
C VAL A 17 -3.81 9.91 8.43
N HIS A 18 -3.30 10.18 9.64
CA HIS A 18 -4.11 10.17 10.85
C HIS A 18 -5.22 11.22 10.79
N GLU A 19 -4.88 12.45 10.39
CA GLU A 19 -5.85 13.54 10.20
C GLU A 19 -6.93 13.17 9.16
N LEU A 20 -6.53 12.55 8.05
CA LEU A 20 -7.49 12.07 7.05
C LEU A 20 -8.47 11.04 7.65
N LEU A 21 -7.96 10.10 8.45
CA LEU A 21 -8.78 9.05 9.08
C LEU A 21 -9.70 9.58 10.19
N GLU A 22 -9.35 10.68 10.85
CA GLU A 22 -10.25 11.35 11.81
C GLU A 22 -11.50 11.93 11.12
N HIS A 23 -11.35 12.42 9.89
CA HIS A 23 -12.46 12.98 9.10
C HIS A 23 -13.19 11.93 8.27
N GLU A 24 -12.49 10.88 7.85
CA GLU A 24 -12.99 9.80 7.01
C GLU A 24 -12.53 8.43 7.57
N PRO A 25 -13.24 7.87 8.57
CA PRO A 25 -12.79 6.70 9.35
C PRO A 25 -12.90 5.35 8.60
N GLU A 26 -12.56 5.31 7.32
CA GLU A 26 -12.72 4.13 6.45
C GLU A 26 -11.54 3.16 6.47
N LEU A 27 -10.75 3.08 7.54
CA LEU A 27 -9.82 1.95 7.72
C LEU A 27 -10.24 1.05 8.88
N PRO A 28 -11.25 0.19 8.68
CA PRO A 28 -11.51 -0.88 9.61
C PRO A 28 -10.36 -1.87 9.44
N TRP A 29 -9.43 -1.94 10.40
CA TRP A 29 -8.37 -2.94 10.47
C TRP A 29 -8.85 -4.41 10.48
N ARG A 30 -10.14 -4.64 10.21
CA ARG A 30 -10.74 -5.93 9.92
C ARG A 30 -10.75 -6.17 8.42
N GLY A 31 -10.09 -7.23 7.99
CA GLY A 31 -10.16 -7.67 6.60
C GLY A 31 -11.54 -8.23 6.22
N ARG A 32 -11.73 -8.62 4.97
CA ARG A 32 -13.02 -9.11 4.45
C ARG A 32 -13.50 -10.39 5.11
N SER A 33 -12.61 -11.17 5.73
CA SER A 33 -13.01 -12.33 6.53
C SER A 33 -13.64 -11.96 7.88
N GLY A 34 -13.51 -10.70 8.31
CA GLY A 34 -13.84 -10.21 9.64
C GLY A 34 -12.69 -10.29 10.66
N TYR A 35 -11.57 -10.92 10.29
CA TYR A 35 -10.38 -11.00 11.13
C TYR A 35 -9.75 -9.61 11.36
N LEU A 36 -9.45 -9.29 12.62
CA LEU A 36 -8.75 -8.06 12.99
C LEU A 36 -7.25 -8.24 12.78
N SER A 37 -6.69 -7.58 11.77
CA SER A 37 -5.26 -7.54 11.54
C SER A 37 -4.60 -6.38 12.29
N THR A 38 -3.39 -6.61 12.76
CA THR A 38 -2.57 -5.57 13.39
C THR A 38 -1.85 -4.73 12.34
N GLY A 39 -1.42 -3.52 12.74
CA GLY A 39 -0.58 -2.67 11.90
C GLY A 39 0.71 -3.38 11.44
N GLU A 40 1.34 -4.12 12.35
CA GLU A 40 2.55 -4.90 12.08
C GLU A 40 2.31 -6.05 11.09
N GLN A 41 1.15 -6.72 11.13
CA GLN A 41 0.82 -7.76 10.14
C GLN A 41 0.69 -7.18 8.73
N VAL A 42 0.01 -6.03 8.58
CA VAL A 42 -0.15 -5.34 7.29
C VAL A 42 1.20 -4.80 6.80
N ALA A 43 2.00 -4.21 7.69
CA ALA A 43 3.35 -3.74 7.35
C ALA A 43 4.26 -4.87 6.84
N ARG A 44 4.25 -6.04 7.49
CA ARG A 44 5.01 -7.22 7.03
C ARG A 44 4.57 -7.69 5.66
N HIS A 45 3.27 -7.65 5.37
CA HIS A 45 2.74 -7.99 4.06
C HIS A 45 3.27 -7.02 2.98
N LEU A 46 3.17 -5.71 3.23
CA LEU A 46 3.68 -4.67 2.33
C LEU A 46 5.18 -4.81 2.05
N GLU A 47 5.98 -5.12 3.07
CA GLU A 47 7.42 -5.36 2.92
C GLU A 47 7.74 -6.66 2.19
N ALA A 48 6.95 -7.72 2.40
CA ALA A 48 7.07 -8.96 1.64
C ALA A 48 6.74 -8.74 0.17
N THR A 49 5.69 -7.97 -0.13
CA THR A 49 5.36 -7.53 -1.49
C THR A 49 6.50 -6.72 -2.10
N GLN A 50 7.09 -5.78 -1.36
CA GLN A 50 8.24 -5.00 -1.82
C GLN A 50 9.43 -5.92 -2.17
N ARG A 51 9.73 -6.92 -1.33
CA ARG A 51 10.80 -7.89 -1.59
C ARG A 51 10.52 -8.73 -2.83
N LEU A 52 9.28 -9.18 -3.02
CA LEU A 52 8.85 -9.93 -4.20
C LEU A 52 9.02 -9.12 -5.48
N MET A 53 8.58 -7.86 -5.49
CA MET A 53 8.69 -6.99 -6.66
C MET A 53 10.15 -6.65 -6.97
N ARG A 54 10.99 -6.46 -5.94
CA ARG A 54 12.42 -6.17 -6.11
C ARG A 54 13.23 -7.38 -6.60
N SER A 55 12.82 -8.61 -6.28
CA SER A 55 13.57 -9.81 -6.64
C SER A 55 13.35 -10.26 -8.10
N ASP A 56 12.24 -9.85 -8.73
CA ASP A 56 11.99 -10.09 -10.17
C ASP A 56 12.52 -8.90 -11.00
N PRO A 57 13.67 -9.02 -11.70
CA PRO A 57 14.24 -7.94 -12.50
C PRO A 57 13.40 -7.58 -13.73
N SER A 58 12.39 -8.40 -14.04
CA SER A 58 11.45 -8.17 -15.12
C SER A 58 10.08 -7.69 -14.63
N TRP A 59 10.02 -7.28 -13.36
CA TRP A 59 8.93 -6.48 -12.82
C TRP A 59 8.90 -5.10 -13.46
N ASP A 60 7.87 -4.83 -14.24
CA ASP A 60 7.65 -3.54 -14.86
C ASP A 60 6.15 -3.20 -14.76
N PRO A 61 5.77 -2.13 -14.02
CA PRO A 61 4.38 -1.74 -13.88
C PRO A 61 3.73 -1.28 -15.20
N GLN A 62 4.52 -1.02 -16.24
CA GLN A 62 4.08 -0.54 -17.55
C GLN A 62 3.87 -1.65 -18.57
N ILE A 63 4.24 -2.90 -18.26
CA ILE A 63 4.01 -4.05 -19.15
C ILE A 63 2.51 -4.41 -19.08
N ALA A 64 1.71 -3.70 -19.90
CA ALA A 64 0.28 -3.88 -20.05
C ALA A 64 -0.03 -5.02 -21.04
N VAL A 65 0.40 -6.24 -20.71
CA VAL A 65 -0.06 -7.45 -21.39
C VAL A 65 -1.07 -8.15 -20.49
N PRO A 66 -2.27 -8.47 -20.99
CA PRO A 66 -3.27 -9.20 -20.21
C PRO A 66 -2.64 -10.43 -19.55
N HIS A 67 -2.88 -10.61 -18.26
CA HIS A 67 -2.42 -11.76 -17.46
C HIS A 67 -0.92 -11.81 -17.08
N HIS A 68 -0.13 -10.76 -17.33
CA HIS A 68 1.19 -10.71 -16.70
C HIS A 68 1.03 -10.39 -15.21
N GLY A 69 1.39 -11.34 -14.34
CA GLY A 69 1.26 -11.29 -12.88
C GLY A 69 2.09 -10.20 -12.17
N ARG A 70 2.53 -9.16 -12.88
CA ARG A 70 3.49 -8.14 -12.45
C ARG A 70 2.88 -6.76 -12.22
N GLU A 71 1.58 -6.73 -12.01
CA GLU A 71 0.88 -5.55 -11.49
C GLU A 71 0.95 -5.56 -9.96
N LEU A 72 0.97 -4.38 -9.32
CA LEU A 72 1.05 -4.25 -7.86
C LEU A 72 -0.01 -5.11 -7.13
N ARG A 73 -1.25 -5.14 -7.65
CA ARG A 73 -2.32 -5.96 -7.06
C ARG A 73 -2.03 -7.45 -7.13
N ASN A 74 -1.39 -7.90 -8.20
CA ASN A 74 -0.95 -9.30 -8.32
C ASN A 74 0.21 -9.56 -7.36
N ALA A 75 1.11 -8.61 -7.12
CA ALA A 75 2.18 -8.70 -6.13
C ALA A 75 1.63 -8.95 -4.71
N LEU A 76 0.64 -8.14 -4.30
CA LEU A 76 -0.04 -8.28 -3.00
C LEU A 76 -0.67 -9.68 -2.87
N LYS A 77 -1.35 -10.16 -3.93
CA LYS A 77 -1.94 -11.49 -3.94
C LYS A 77 -0.91 -12.63 -3.94
N SER A 78 0.14 -12.53 -4.73
CA SER A 78 1.23 -13.51 -4.78
C SER A 78 1.97 -13.62 -3.46
N THR A 79 2.07 -12.52 -2.70
CA THR A 79 2.63 -12.53 -1.35
C THR A 79 1.83 -13.46 -0.41
N VAL A 80 0.51 -13.58 -0.59
CA VAL A 80 -0.32 -14.56 0.14
C VAL A 80 0.00 -15.99 -0.30
N ALA A 81 0.15 -16.22 -1.61
CA ALA A 81 0.48 -17.55 -2.15
C ALA A 81 1.83 -18.08 -1.65
N ASP A 82 2.79 -17.18 -1.40
CA ASP A 82 4.10 -17.49 -0.82
C ASP A 82 4.07 -17.64 0.72
N GLY A 83 2.88 -17.62 1.32
CA GLY A 83 2.67 -17.75 2.77
C GLY A 83 3.08 -16.53 3.60
N GLN A 84 3.33 -15.38 2.96
CA GLN A 84 3.77 -14.14 3.60
C GLN A 84 2.60 -13.19 3.89
N GLY A 85 1.49 -13.73 4.41
CA GLY A 85 0.30 -12.98 4.77
C GLY A 85 -0.99 -13.77 4.52
N THR A 86 -2.12 -13.08 4.61
CA THR A 86 -3.46 -13.59 4.31
C THR A 86 -4.17 -12.67 3.31
N GLU A 87 -5.31 -13.12 2.77
CA GLU A 87 -6.17 -12.25 1.96
C GLU A 87 -6.56 -10.97 2.70
N ASP A 88 -6.81 -11.04 4.01
CA ASP A 88 -7.11 -9.88 4.84
C ASP A 88 -5.98 -8.87 4.87
N THR A 89 -4.73 -9.33 5.05
CA THR A 89 -3.57 -8.42 5.03
C THR A 89 -3.32 -7.84 3.64
N ALA A 90 -3.67 -8.56 2.57
CA ALA A 90 -3.54 -8.04 1.20
C ALA A 90 -4.57 -6.95 0.91
N ASP A 91 -5.82 -7.13 1.35
CA ASP A 91 -6.87 -6.12 1.21
C ASP A 91 -6.56 -4.86 2.02
N LEU A 92 -6.11 -5.03 3.27
CA LEU A 92 -5.72 -3.90 4.12
C LEU A 92 -4.46 -3.20 3.58
N ALA A 93 -3.50 -3.94 3.02
CA ALA A 93 -2.34 -3.36 2.36
C ALA A 93 -2.73 -2.50 1.15
N GLU A 94 -3.69 -2.95 0.32
CA GLU A 94 -4.26 -2.16 -0.78
C GLU A 94 -4.85 -0.84 -0.26
N GLN A 95 -5.68 -0.90 0.79
CA GLN A 95 -6.30 0.30 1.40
C GLN A 95 -5.28 1.27 2.01
N VAL A 96 -4.27 0.77 2.75
CA VAL A 96 -3.24 1.63 3.37
C VAL A 96 -2.41 2.36 2.31
N ILE A 97 -2.04 1.69 1.20
CA ILE A 97 -1.35 2.36 0.09
C ILE A 97 -2.25 3.44 -0.52
N GLU A 98 -3.54 3.17 -0.71
CA GLU A 98 -4.48 4.15 -1.25
C GLU A 98 -4.58 5.40 -0.34
N LEU A 99 -4.61 5.24 0.98
CA LEU A 99 -4.55 6.39 1.92
C LEU A 99 -3.27 7.21 1.75
N VAL A 100 -2.11 6.55 1.73
CA VAL A 100 -0.82 7.22 1.52
C VAL A 100 -0.81 8.00 0.21
N LEU A 101 -1.34 7.41 -0.87
CA LEU A 101 -1.42 8.06 -2.16
C LEU A 101 -2.40 9.24 -2.16
N ARG A 102 -3.54 9.12 -1.46
CA ARG A 102 -4.53 10.22 -1.33
C ARG A 102 -3.89 11.42 -0.66
N VAL A 103 -3.19 11.20 0.46
CA VAL A 103 -2.44 12.24 1.16
C VAL A 103 -1.36 12.87 0.27
N ARG A 104 -0.58 12.05 -0.44
CA ARG A 104 0.53 12.56 -1.29
C ARG A 104 0.06 13.31 -2.54
N THR A 105 -1.09 12.96 -3.08
CA THR A 105 -1.59 13.53 -4.35
C THR A 105 -2.67 14.58 -4.17
N GLY A 106 -3.30 14.64 -2.99
CA GLY A 106 -4.50 15.42 -2.74
C GLY A 106 -5.75 14.89 -3.46
N ALA A 107 -5.69 13.70 -4.05
CA ALA A 107 -6.84 13.11 -4.72
C ALA A 107 -7.87 12.60 -3.68
N PRO A 108 -9.18 12.85 -3.88
CA PRO A 108 -10.20 12.42 -2.93
C PRO A 108 -10.34 10.90 -2.87
N MET A 109 -10.05 10.20 -3.97
CA MET A 109 -10.14 8.75 -4.09
C MET A 109 -9.07 8.25 -5.06
N ILE A 110 -8.45 7.12 -4.73
CA ILE A 110 -7.45 6.46 -5.56
C ILE A 110 -7.73 4.97 -5.59
N PHE A 111 -7.68 4.39 -6.79
CA PHE A 111 -7.63 2.95 -6.99
C PHE A 111 -6.20 2.57 -7.33
N VAL A 112 -5.48 1.95 -6.40
CA VAL A 112 -4.02 1.77 -6.52
C VAL A 112 -3.65 0.99 -7.79
N HIS A 113 -4.45 0.00 -8.18
CA HIS A 113 -4.21 -0.81 -9.37
C HIS A 113 -4.36 -0.02 -10.68
N ARG A 114 -5.18 1.04 -10.72
CA ARG A 114 -5.27 1.94 -11.87
C ARG A 114 -4.16 2.98 -11.83
N TRP A 115 -3.91 3.53 -10.65
CA TRP A 115 -2.85 4.52 -10.45
C TRP A 115 -1.50 3.94 -10.87
N ALA A 116 -1.16 2.72 -10.43
CA ALA A 116 0.10 2.03 -10.71
C ALA A 116 0.36 1.77 -12.21
N ARG A 117 -0.65 1.90 -13.08
CA ARG A 117 -0.55 1.75 -14.55
C ARG A 117 -0.25 3.06 -15.27
N HIS A 118 -0.07 4.17 -14.56
CA HIS A 118 0.28 5.43 -15.20
C HIS A 118 1.70 5.37 -15.80
N PRO A 119 1.91 5.87 -17.03
CA PRO A 119 3.14 5.66 -17.82
C PRO A 119 4.41 6.24 -17.22
N HIS A 120 4.31 7.12 -16.22
CA HIS A 120 5.44 7.76 -15.56
C HIS A 120 5.83 7.08 -14.24
N LEU A 121 5.11 6.03 -13.81
CA LEU A 121 5.45 5.31 -12.59
C LEU A 121 6.50 4.25 -12.87
N THR A 122 7.59 4.30 -12.12
CA THR A 122 8.66 3.31 -12.14
C THR A 122 8.48 2.31 -11.00
N LEU A 123 9.21 1.18 -11.08
CA LEU A 123 9.30 0.23 -9.98
C LEU A 123 9.77 0.92 -8.70
N ASP A 124 10.81 1.75 -8.77
CA ASP A 124 11.36 2.44 -7.59
C ASP A 124 10.31 3.30 -6.89
N ILE A 125 9.53 4.08 -7.64
CA ILE A 125 8.43 4.88 -7.08
C ILE A 125 7.43 3.98 -6.36
N LEU A 126 7.04 2.84 -6.95
CA LEU A 126 6.14 1.89 -6.29
C LEU A 126 6.73 1.31 -5.01
N LEU A 127 8.02 0.95 -5.02
CA LEU A 127 8.70 0.43 -3.83
C LEU A 127 8.80 1.47 -2.71
N GLU A 128 8.94 2.76 -3.04
CA GLU A 128 8.92 3.86 -2.08
C GLU A 128 7.54 4.06 -1.45
N HIS A 129 6.46 3.96 -2.23
CA HIS A 129 5.09 4.02 -1.71
C HIS A 129 4.76 2.81 -0.82
N LEU A 130 5.22 1.62 -1.18
CA LEU A 130 5.09 0.41 -0.35
C LEU A 130 5.80 0.55 0.99
N ALA A 131 7.05 1.05 0.99
CA ALA A 131 7.80 1.27 2.21
C ALA A 131 7.13 2.33 3.11
N ALA A 132 6.63 3.41 2.52
CA ALA A 132 5.90 4.44 3.25
C ALA A 132 4.59 3.90 3.85
N ALA A 133 3.82 3.12 3.09
CA ALA A 133 2.62 2.45 3.57
C ALA A 133 2.91 1.48 4.71
N ALA A 134 4.02 0.73 4.65
CA ALA A 134 4.42 -0.16 5.74
C ALA A 134 4.76 0.63 7.01
N GLY A 135 5.45 1.76 6.89
CA GLY A 135 5.73 2.66 8.01
C GLY A 135 4.43 3.20 8.63
N VAL A 136 3.53 3.74 7.81
CA VAL A 136 2.21 4.21 8.26
C VAL A 136 1.43 3.09 8.95
N ALA A 137 1.37 1.90 8.36
CA ALA A 137 0.62 0.77 8.92
C ALA A 137 1.05 0.42 10.35
N ARG A 138 2.36 0.46 10.64
CA ARG A 138 2.88 0.21 11.98
C ARG A 138 2.44 1.25 13.00
N GLU A 139 2.46 2.51 12.60
CA GLU A 139 2.22 3.64 13.50
C GLU A 139 0.73 3.81 13.81
N ILE A 140 -0.14 3.67 12.81
CA ILE A 140 -1.59 3.91 12.98
C ILE A 140 -2.41 2.65 13.25
N GLY A 141 -1.81 1.46 13.08
CA GLY A 141 -2.52 0.20 13.19
C GLY A 141 -2.67 -0.31 14.62
N PRO A 142 -3.69 -1.16 14.89
CA PRO A 142 -3.87 -1.80 16.17
C PRO A 142 -2.61 -2.58 16.54
N THR A 143 -2.17 -2.40 17.78
CA THR A 143 -1.17 -3.26 18.38
C THR A 143 -1.82 -4.59 18.74
N ALA A 144 -1.07 -5.70 18.62
CA ALA A 144 -1.51 -6.95 19.22
C ALA A 144 -1.68 -6.71 20.73
N SER A 145 -2.91 -6.76 21.25
CA SER A 145 -3.13 -6.83 22.68
C SER A 145 -2.50 -8.12 23.19
N ASN A 146 -1.49 -7.99 24.05
CA ASN A 146 -0.81 -9.10 24.70
C ASN A 146 -1.74 -9.77 25.73
#